data_AF-A0AAW6JJA5-F1
#
_entry.id   AF-A0AAW6JJA5-F1
#
_cell.length_a   1.000
_cell.length_b   1.000
_cell.length_c   1.000
_cell.angle_alpha   90.00
_cell.angle_beta   90.00
_cell.angle_gamma   90.00
#
_symmetry.space_group_name_H-M   'P 1'
#
loop_
_entity.id
_entity.type
_entity.pdbx_description
1 polymer ?
#
loop_
_entity_poly.entity_id
_entity_poly.type
_entity_poly.pdbx_seq_one_letter_code
_entity_poly.pdbx_strand_id
1 'polypeptide(L)' 'MAISKMFANMAQFISEAFMRIFTPAHDSYPVTGVQPFTGNRHKKDKKGKAAW' A
#
# COMPACT_ATOMS: atom_id res chain seq x y z
N MET A 1 -17.18 18.76 -32.66
CA MET A 1 -17.59 20.00 -31.96
C MET A 1 -16.87 20.06 -30.61
N ALA A 2 -16.66 21.24 -30.03
CA ALA A 2 -15.93 21.37 -28.76
C ALA A 2 -16.63 20.63 -27.59
N ILE A 3 -17.97 20.61 -27.58
CA ILE A 3 -18.79 19.96 -26.54
C ILE A 3 -18.63 18.44 -26.57
N SER A 4 -18.60 17.82 -27.76
CA SER A 4 -18.42 16.37 -27.87
C SER A 4 -17.05 15.91 -27.35
N LYS A 5 -16.01 16.74 -27.51
CA LYS A 5 -14.66 16.47 -26.98
C LYS A 5 -14.62 16.58 -25.45
N MET A 6 -15.35 17.54 -24.87
CA MET A 6 -15.46 17.70 -23.42
C MET A 6 -16.14 16.50 -22.75
N PHE A 7 -17.24 16.00 -23.33
CA PHE A 7 -17.91 14.80 -22.83
C PHE A 7 -17.05 13.55 -22.93
N ALA A 8 -16.31 13.38 -24.03
CA ALA A 8 -15.38 12.25 -24.19
C ALA A 8 -14.30 12.25 -23.10
N ASN A 9 -13.71 13.42 -22.81
CA ASN A 9 -12.70 13.55 -21.76
C ASN A 9 -13.27 13.26 -20.37
N MET A 10 -14.50 13.70 -20.08
CA MET A 10 -15.18 13.42 -18.81
C MET A 10 -15.48 11.92 -18.65
N ALA A 11 -16.01 11.28 -19.69
CA ALA A 11 -16.28 9.85 -19.70
C ALA A 11 -14.99 9.04 -19.52
N GLN A 12 -13.89 9.45 -20.16
CA GLN A 12 -12.58 8.82 -20.00
C GLN A 12 -12.08 8.92 -18.56
N PHE A 13 -12.13 10.11 -17.95
CA PHE A 13 -11.72 10.32 -16.55
C PHE A 13 -12.53 9.46 -15.56
N ILE A 14 -13.86 9.41 -15.73
CA ILE A 14 -14.73 8.60 -14.86
C ILE A 14 -14.48 7.11 -15.08
N SER A 15 -14.28 6.67 -16.33
CA SER A 15 -14.03 5.27 -16.65
C SER A 15 -12.70 4.77 -16.08
N GLU A 16 -11.66 5.60 -16.11
CA GLU A 16 -10.35 5.27 -15.52
C GLU A 16 -10.45 5.11 -13.99
N ALA A 17 -11.16 6.03 -13.32
CA ALA A 17 -11.42 5.93 -11.89
C ALA A 17 -12.29 4.72 -11.54
N PHE A 18 -13.32 4.44 -12.34
CA PHE A 18 -14.19 3.28 -12.17
C PHE A 18 -13.40 1.98 -12.29
N MET A 19 -12.55 1.85 -13.31
CA MET A 19 -11.62 0.72 -13.41
C MET A 19 -10.72 0.67 -12.18
N ARG A 20 -10.08 1.75 -11.76
CA ARG A 20 -9.19 1.71 -10.60
C ARG A 20 -9.87 1.23 -9.30
N ILE A 21 -11.15 1.55 -9.09
CA ILE A 21 -11.90 1.20 -7.87
C ILE A 21 -12.52 -0.20 -7.97
N PHE A 22 -13.09 -0.55 -9.13
CA PHE A 22 -13.91 -1.76 -9.29
C PHE A 22 -13.24 -2.86 -10.10
N THR A 23 -12.07 -2.62 -10.70
CA THR A 23 -11.26 -3.72 -11.24
C THR A 23 -10.87 -4.61 -10.07
N PRO A 24 -10.91 -5.95 -10.24
CA PRO A 24 -10.41 -6.87 -9.23
C PRO A 24 -9.04 -6.39 -8.78
N ALA A 25 -8.93 -6.03 -7.50
CA ALA A 25 -7.65 -5.67 -6.93
C ALA A 25 -6.72 -6.86 -7.19
N HIS A 26 -5.64 -6.64 -7.95
CA HIS A 26 -4.49 -7.54 -7.93
C HIS A 26 -3.81 -7.36 -6.56
N ASP A 27 -4.53 -7.70 -5.50
CA ASP A 27 -4.06 -7.78 -4.13
C ASP A 27 -3.27 -9.09 -4.05
N SER A 28 -2.16 -9.10 -4.80
CA SER A 28 -1.18 -10.17 -4.83
C SER A 28 -0.30 -10.06 -3.59
N TYR A 29 -0.87 -9.64 -2.46
CA TYR A 29 -0.20 -9.78 -1.19
C TYR A 29 -0.22 -11.28 -0.90
N PRO A 30 0.96 -11.87 -0.64
CA PRO A 30 1.00 -13.26 -0.24
C PRO A 30 0.08 -13.43 0.97
N VAL A 31 -0.73 -14.50 0.96
CA VAL A 31 -1.66 -14.88 2.05
C VAL A 31 -0.92 -14.95 3.40
N THR A 32 0.40 -15.07 3.34
CA THR A 32 1.32 -14.95 4.46
C THR A 32 2.20 -13.73 4.26
N GLY A 33 1.94 -12.66 5.02
CA GLY A 33 2.91 -11.58 5.18
C GLY A 33 4.14 -12.15 5.87
N VAL A 34 5.23 -12.39 5.14
CA VAL A 34 6.51 -12.69 5.77
C VAL A 34 7.00 -11.40 6.41
N GLN A 35 6.82 -11.25 7.72
CA GLN A 35 7.39 -10.17 8.49
C GLN A 35 8.93 -10.25 8.38
N PRO A 36 9.62 -9.33 7.67
CA PRO A 36 11.04 -9.48 7.40
C PRO A 36 11.88 -8.90 8.53
N PHE A 37 11.54 -9.22 9.79
CA PHE A 37 12.45 -9.02 10.92
C PHE A 37 11.96 -9.82 12.12
N THR A 38 12.56 -10.99 12.34
CA THR A 38 12.82 -11.47 13.69
C THR A 38 13.94 -10.58 14.25
N GLY A 39 13.56 -9.43 14.81
CA GLY A 39 14.52 -8.57 15.50
C GLY A 39 15.28 -9.41 16.51
N ASN A 40 16.59 -9.60 16.31
CA ASN A 40 17.41 -10.26 17.30
C ASN A 40 17.27 -9.46 18.59
N ARG A 41 16.76 -10.10 19.65
CA ARG A 41 16.73 -9.48 20.97
C ARG A 41 18.15 -8.96 21.25
N HIS A 42 18.25 -7.66 21.52
CA HIS A 42 19.50 -7.06 21.93
C HIS A 42 20.08 -7.93 23.04
N LYS A 43 21.26 -8.52 22.79
CA LYS A 43 21.94 -9.35 23.79
C LYS A 43 22.03 -8.46 25.01
N LYS A 44 21.33 -8.84 26.10
CA LYS A 44 21.48 -8.17 27.39
C LYS A 44 22.98 -8.09 27.61
N ASP A 45 23.55 -6.88 27.51
CA ASP A 45 24.83 -6.68 28.13
C ASP A 45 24.61 -7.08 29.59
N LYS A 46 25.44 -8.01 30.04
CA LYS A 46 25.66 -8.16 31.46
C LYS A 46 26.72 -7.10 31.75
N LYS A 47 26.35 -5.85 32.00
CA LYS A 47 27.08 -4.87 32.86
C LYS A 47 26.52 -3.45 32.68
N GLY A 48 25.46 -3.13 33.41
CA GLY A 48 25.08 -1.75 33.68
C GLY A 48 24.29 -1.68 34.98
N LYS A 49 24.94 -1.28 36.07
CA LYS A 49 24.33 -1.12 37.39
C LYS A 49 23.16 -0.14 37.30
N ALA A 50 22.01 -0.51 37.88
CA ALA A 50 20.95 0.44 38.18
C ALA A 50 21.47 1.43 39.22
N ALA A 51 21.49 2.71 38.86
CA ALA A 51 21.60 3.82 39.78
C ALA A 51 20.32 4.64 39.67
N TRP A 52 19.36 4.31 40.53
CA TRP A 52 18.29 5.16 41.04
C TRP A 52 18.05 4.73 42.48
#